data_AF-A0A8T1RPK7-F1
#
_entry.id   AF-A0A8T1RPK7-F1
#
_cell.length_a   1.000
_cell.length_b   1.000
_cell.length_c   1.000
_cell.angle_alpha   90.00
_cell.angle_beta   90.00
_cell.angle_gamma   90.00
#
_symmetry.space_group_name_H-M   'P 1'
#
loop_
_entity.id
_entity.type
_entity.pdbx_description
1 polymer ?
#
loop_
_entity_poly.entity_id
_entity_poly.type
_entity_poly.pdbx_seq_one_letter_code
_entity_poly.pdbx_strand_id
1 'polypeptide(L)'
;MDSIINSALEEICAQGQNGIALPTLWTRLQPLLSSSNLDLSPGVKKAIWAGLLSVPSLQFQAPDASYSPSDLSIQSLEDAQNLNLKIVAKEHLRDNFVGLYNVQSANANMSSPQRRALERLAIARTNGITQSQLGKEFGIEGKNLFYVVRNLECQGLIVRQSAVVRTKDACNEGEQKNCPSVTTNLMYLYRYAKTLGSQEKIEITKEERAIESLDGSSGKCVKEDVYVKDYLPAMKAVCDKLEESNDKVNCIQIWILAIVDLLQGIKIGEK
;
A
#
# COMPACT_ATOMS: atom_id res chain seq x y z
N MET A 1 7.18 -14.99 13.58
CA MET A 1 5.84 -14.55 14.03
C MET A 1 5.57 -13.11 13.61
N ASP A 2 6.55 -12.22 13.73
CA ASP A 2 6.41 -10.79 13.40
C ASP A 2 5.97 -10.51 11.97
N SER A 3 6.40 -11.30 10.99
CA SER A 3 5.93 -11.16 9.60
C SER A 3 4.41 -11.33 9.46
N ILE A 4 3.80 -12.24 10.23
CA ILE A 4 2.35 -12.50 10.16
C ILE A 4 1.59 -11.37 10.86
N ILE A 5 2.11 -10.88 11.99
CA ILE A 5 1.56 -9.71 12.67
C ILE A 5 1.64 -8.47 11.75
N ASN A 6 2.76 -8.26 11.07
CA ASN A 6 2.90 -7.18 10.09
C ASN A 6 1.87 -7.32 8.96
N SER A 7 1.68 -8.50 8.39
CA SER A 7 0.63 -8.72 7.39
C SER A 7 -0.77 -8.47 7.96
N ALA A 8 -1.05 -8.86 9.20
CA ALA A 8 -2.32 -8.53 9.85
C ALA A 8 -2.50 -7.02 10.04
N LEU A 9 -1.44 -6.30 10.42
CA LEU A 9 -1.45 -4.84 10.51
C LEU A 9 -1.70 -4.19 9.14
N GLU A 10 -1.12 -4.73 8.07
CA GLU A 10 -1.39 -4.26 6.71
C GLU A 10 -2.85 -4.47 6.31
N GLU A 11 -3.43 -5.62 6.65
CA GLU A 11 -4.86 -5.90 6.44
C GLU A 11 -5.75 -4.91 7.21
N ILE A 12 -5.43 -4.63 8.48
CA ILE A 12 -6.17 -3.69 9.33
C ILE A 12 -6.06 -2.27 8.78
N CYS A 13 -4.84 -1.81 8.46
CA CYS A 13 -4.60 -0.44 7.99
C CYS A 13 -5.22 -0.19 6.62
N ALA A 14 -5.25 -1.19 5.74
CA ALA A 14 -5.88 -1.08 4.43
C ALA A 14 -7.38 -0.76 4.51
N GLN A 15 -8.08 -1.16 5.58
CA GLN A 15 -9.50 -0.85 5.77
C GLN A 15 -9.77 0.57 6.28
N GLY A 16 -8.72 1.35 6.57
CA GLY A 16 -8.87 2.74 6.99
C GLY A 16 -9.67 2.88 8.29
N GLN A 17 -10.58 3.86 8.33
CA GLN A 17 -11.45 4.13 9.48
C GLN A 17 -12.52 3.06 9.69
N ASN A 18 -12.84 2.28 8.66
CA ASN A 18 -13.74 1.16 8.84
C ASN A 18 -13.07 0.14 9.77
N GLY A 19 -11.79 -0.20 9.56
CA GLY A 19 -11.16 -1.32 10.26
C GLY A 19 -11.75 -2.68 9.82
N ILE A 20 -11.35 -3.76 10.50
CA ILE A 20 -11.62 -5.14 10.06
C ILE A 20 -12.22 -5.99 11.18
N ALA A 21 -13.25 -6.78 10.85
CA ALA A 21 -13.81 -7.76 11.78
C ALA A 21 -12.93 -9.02 11.84
N LEU A 22 -12.89 -9.68 13.00
CA LEU A 22 -12.07 -10.87 13.20
C LEU A 22 -12.28 -11.98 12.14
N PRO A 23 -13.53 -12.37 11.77
CA PRO A 23 -13.73 -13.39 10.76
C PRO A 23 -13.15 -12.99 9.39
N THR A 24 -13.30 -11.73 9.01
CA THR A 24 -12.76 -11.20 7.75
C THR A 24 -11.23 -11.18 7.76
N LEU A 25 -10.61 -10.81 8.89
CA LEU A 25 -9.16 -10.83 9.05
C LEU A 25 -8.60 -12.24 8.83
N TRP A 26 -9.23 -13.25 9.41
CA TRP A 26 -8.83 -14.65 9.23
C TRP A 26 -8.89 -15.09 7.77
N THR A 27 -9.98 -14.78 7.07
CA THR A 27 -10.09 -15.09 5.64
C THR A 27 -9.01 -14.40 4.81
N ARG A 28 -8.60 -13.18 5.17
CA ARG A 28 -7.54 -12.43 4.48
C ARG A 28 -6.14 -12.95 4.75
N LEU A 29 -5.89 -13.48 5.94
CA LEU A 29 -4.59 -14.05 6.32
C LEU A 29 -4.39 -15.49 5.82
N GLN A 30 -5.47 -16.23 5.52
CA GLN A 30 -5.41 -17.62 5.07
C GLN A 30 -4.44 -17.85 3.89
N PRO A 31 -4.44 -17.05 2.80
CA PRO A 31 -3.52 -17.27 1.68
C PRO A 31 -2.05 -17.10 2.07
N LEU A 32 -1.75 -16.13 2.94
CA LEU A 32 -0.39 -15.83 3.41
C LEU A 32 0.16 -16.91 4.34
N LEU A 33 -0.70 -17.47 5.18
CA LEU A 33 -0.34 -18.58 6.05
C LEU A 33 -0.13 -19.86 5.22
N SER A 34 -1.00 -20.09 4.23
CA SER A 34 -0.88 -21.23 3.31
C SER A 34 0.43 -21.18 2.53
N SER A 35 0.85 -20.01 2.05
CA SER A 35 2.16 -19.86 1.38
C SER A 35 3.36 -20.06 2.31
N SER A 36 3.13 -19.94 3.62
CA SER A 36 4.14 -20.18 4.67
C SER A 36 4.06 -21.59 5.26
N ASN A 37 3.25 -22.49 4.69
CA ASN A 37 2.96 -23.83 5.20
C ASN A 37 2.37 -23.85 6.63
N LEU A 38 1.68 -22.78 7.02
CA LEU A 38 0.99 -22.67 8.30
C LEU A 38 -0.53 -22.74 8.09
N ASP A 39 -1.22 -23.37 9.02
CA ASP A 39 -2.67 -23.39 9.05
C ASP A 39 -3.23 -22.36 10.03
N LEU A 40 -4.49 -21.96 9.84
CA LEU A 40 -5.24 -21.15 10.80
C LEU A 40 -5.75 -22.01 11.97
N SER A 41 -4.87 -22.83 12.54
CA SER A 41 -5.19 -23.61 13.74
C SER A 41 -5.51 -22.67 14.93
N PRO A 42 -6.27 -23.15 15.93
CA PRO A 42 -6.63 -22.34 17.09
C PRO A 42 -5.43 -21.74 17.82
N GLY A 43 -4.32 -22.49 17.90
CA GLY A 43 -3.07 -22.00 18.50
C GLY A 43 -2.47 -20.81 17.76
N VAL A 44 -2.44 -20.86 16.41
CA VAL A 44 -1.94 -19.77 15.57
C VAL A 44 -2.83 -18.54 15.71
N LYS A 45 -4.16 -18.70 15.68
CA LYS A 45 -5.08 -17.56 15.88
C LYS A 45 -4.90 -16.91 17.25
N LYS A 46 -4.73 -17.69 18.31
CA LYS A 46 -4.45 -17.17 19.66
C LYS A 46 -3.14 -16.40 19.73
N ALA A 47 -2.09 -16.92 19.10
CA ALA A 47 -0.80 -16.22 19.02
C ALA A 47 -0.89 -14.91 18.25
N ILE A 48 -1.60 -14.89 17.10
CA ILE A 48 -1.83 -13.67 16.33
C ILE A 48 -2.66 -12.67 17.15
N TRP A 49 -3.71 -13.12 17.83
CA TRP A 49 -4.55 -12.29 18.67
C TRP A 49 -3.77 -11.64 19.82
N ALA A 50 -2.97 -12.43 20.55
CA ALA A 50 -2.07 -11.91 21.60
C ALA A 50 -1.07 -10.89 21.04
N GLY A 51 -0.52 -11.14 19.85
CA GLY A 51 0.33 -10.20 19.13
C GLY A 51 -0.39 -8.88 18.82
N LEU A 52 -1.63 -8.94 18.32
CA LEU A 52 -2.42 -7.75 18.02
C LEU A 52 -2.78 -6.94 19.28
N LEU A 53 -3.14 -7.60 20.38
CA LEU A 53 -3.37 -6.93 21.67
C LEU A 53 -2.14 -6.18 22.18
N SER A 54 -0.93 -6.66 21.86
CA SER A 54 0.31 -5.98 22.26
C SER A 54 0.60 -4.69 21.47
N VAL A 55 -0.13 -4.41 20.38
CA VAL A 55 0.12 -3.25 19.52
C VAL A 55 -0.65 -2.01 20.05
N PRO A 56 0.04 -0.98 20.58
CA PRO A 56 -0.60 0.16 21.24
C PRO A 56 -1.33 1.10 20.26
N SER A 57 -1.02 0.98 18.96
CA SER A 57 -1.63 1.78 17.88
C SER A 57 -2.92 1.18 17.33
N LEU A 58 -3.39 0.06 17.89
CA LEU A 58 -4.69 -0.54 17.57
C LEU A 58 -5.78 -0.13 18.57
N GLN A 59 -7.02 -0.20 18.11
CA GLN A 59 -8.24 0.00 18.88
C GLN A 59 -9.17 -1.17 18.61
N PHE A 60 -9.84 -1.61 19.66
CA PHE A 60 -10.75 -2.76 19.64
C PHE A 60 -12.16 -2.25 19.91
N GLN A 61 -13.06 -2.41 18.94
CA GLN A 61 -14.38 -1.80 18.96
C GLN A 61 -15.45 -2.85 18.66
N ALA A 62 -16.51 -2.87 19.46
CA ALA A 62 -17.77 -3.53 19.15
C ALA A 62 -18.81 -2.46 18.76
N PRO A 63 -20.00 -2.82 18.27
CA PRO A 63 -21.02 -1.86 17.83
C PRO A 63 -21.31 -0.75 18.84
N ASP A 64 -21.33 -1.09 20.14
CA ASP A 64 -21.74 -0.18 21.21
C ASP A 64 -20.64 0.12 22.25
N ALA A 65 -19.43 -0.43 22.07
CA ALA A 65 -18.37 -0.33 23.09
C ALA A 65 -16.96 -0.34 22.49
N SER A 66 -16.03 0.34 23.17
CA SER A 66 -14.59 0.25 22.90
C SER A 66 -13.87 -0.46 24.03
N TYR A 67 -12.92 -1.30 23.69
CA TYR A 67 -12.14 -2.09 24.64
C TYR A 67 -10.66 -1.67 24.62
N SER A 68 -10.09 -1.60 25.80
CA SER A 68 -8.66 -1.53 26.04
C SER A 68 -8.01 -2.89 25.73
N PRO A 69 -6.77 -2.93 25.22
CA PRO A 69 -6.04 -4.18 25.05
C PRO A 69 -5.87 -5.01 26.34
N SER A 70 -6.01 -4.38 27.51
CA SER A 70 -5.94 -5.03 28.82
C SER A 70 -7.30 -5.50 29.36
N ASP A 71 -8.41 -5.27 28.62
CA ASP A 71 -9.74 -5.66 29.08
C ASP A 71 -9.87 -7.19 29.09
N LEU A 72 -10.37 -7.71 30.21
CA LEU A 72 -10.55 -9.15 30.43
C LEU A 72 -11.49 -9.78 29.42
N SER A 73 -12.48 -9.03 28.92
CA SER A 73 -13.47 -9.48 27.94
C SER A 73 -12.90 -9.76 26.54
N ILE A 74 -11.68 -9.28 26.26
CA ILE A 74 -11.04 -9.46 24.95
C ILE A 74 -9.69 -10.18 25.02
N GLN A 75 -9.25 -10.61 26.22
CA GLN A 75 -8.01 -11.38 26.36
C GLN A 75 -8.09 -12.73 25.63
N SER A 76 -9.24 -13.38 25.75
CA SER A 76 -9.54 -14.62 25.04
C SER A 76 -9.99 -14.32 23.62
N LEU A 77 -9.47 -15.07 22.65
CA LEU A 77 -9.91 -14.95 21.25
C LEU A 77 -11.38 -15.32 21.11
N GLU A 78 -11.83 -16.35 21.83
CA GLU A 78 -13.19 -16.84 21.79
C GLU A 78 -14.17 -15.77 22.28
N ASP A 79 -13.85 -15.07 23.36
CA ASP A 79 -14.68 -13.98 23.90
C ASP A 79 -14.72 -12.78 22.95
N ALA A 80 -13.56 -12.41 22.37
CA ALA A 80 -13.48 -11.34 21.38
C ALA A 80 -14.32 -11.66 20.11
N GLN A 81 -14.38 -12.93 19.70
CA GLN A 81 -15.23 -13.36 18.59
C GLN A 81 -16.73 -13.25 18.91
N ASN A 82 -17.13 -13.63 20.12
CA ASN A 82 -18.52 -13.52 20.57
C ASN A 82 -19.01 -12.07 20.65
N LEU A 83 -18.10 -11.13 20.90
CA LEU A 83 -18.38 -9.69 20.95
C LEU A 83 -18.47 -9.02 19.58
N ASN A 84 -18.34 -9.77 18.47
CA ASN A 84 -18.31 -9.24 17.10
C ASN A 84 -17.30 -8.10 16.92
N LEU A 85 -16.12 -8.29 17.50
CA LEU A 85 -15.15 -7.23 17.64
C LEU A 85 -14.49 -6.87 16.29
N LYS A 86 -14.28 -5.57 16.12
CA LYS A 86 -13.60 -4.93 15.00
C LYS A 86 -12.30 -4.31 15.48
N ILE A 87 -11.23 -4.54 14.71
CA ILE A 87 -9.92 -3.96 14.95
C ILE A 87 -9.76 -2.76 14.04
N VAL A 88 -9.46 -1.61 14.64
CA VAL A 88 -9.26 -0.34 13.92
C VAL A 88 -7.87 0.19 14.26
N ALA A 89 -7.07 0.51 13.24
CA ALA A 89 -5.81 1.21 13.45
C ALA A 89 -6.06 2.68 13.82
N LYS A 90 -5.32 3.23 14.80
CA LYS A 90 -5.33 4.67 15.11
C LYS A 90 -4.87 5.49 13.91
N GLU A 91 -5.26 6.76 13.87
CA GLU A 91 -5.06 7.64 12.71
C GLU A 91 -3.61 7.70 12.23
N HIS A 92 -2.65 7.93 13.13
CA HIS A 92 -1.24 8.00 12.77
C HIS A 92 -0.73 6.73 12.08
N LEU A 93 -1.19 5.54 12.49
CA LEU A 93 -0.78 4.28 11.88
C LEU A 93 -1.37 4.12 10.47
N ARG A 94 -2.63 4.54 10.30
CA ARG A 94 -3.28 4.56 8.97
C ARG A 94 -2.61 5.55 8.03
N ASP A 95 -2.25 6.73 8.54
CA ASP A 95 -1.53 7.75 7.78
C ASP A 95 -0.16 7.22 7.33
N ASN A 96 0.62 6.64 8.24
CA ASN A 96 1.89 6.01 7.90
C ASN A 96 1.73 4.92 6.83
N PHE A 97 0.65 4.13 6.90
CA PHE A 97 0.39 3.08 5.93
C PHE A 97 0.16 3.59 4.50
N VAL A 98 -0.44 4.77 4.35
CA VAL A 98 -0.65 5.43 3.05
C VAL A 98 0.47 6.40 2.65
N GLY A 99 1.58 6.42 3.40
CA GLY A 99 2.76 7.25 3.11
C GLY A 99 2.73 8.66 3.70
N LEU A 100 1.80 8.94 4.61
CA LEU A 100 1.57 10.25 5.23
C LEU A 100 2.37 10.43 6.52
N TYR A 101 3.69 10.28 6.44
CA TYR A 101 4.58 10.32 7.61
C TYR A 101 4.71 11.69 8.28
N ASN A 102 4.46 12.79 7.55
CA ASN A 102 4.79 14.15 8.00
C ASN A 102 3.61 15.14 7.87
N VAL A 103 2.37 14.65 7.82
CA VAL A 103 1.19 15.51 7.60
C VAL A 103 0.99 16.55 8.72
N GLN A 104 1.44 16.23 9.93
CA GLN A 104 1.34 17.15 11.09
C GLN A 104 2.40 18.26 11.08
N SER A 105 3.55 18.06 10.42
CA SER A 105 4.66 19.02 10.41
C SER A 105 4.68 19.89 9.15
N ALA A 106 4.07 19.43 8.05
CA ALA A 106 4.14 20.09 6.75
C ALA A 106 3.08 21.18 6.52
N ASN A 107 2.10 21.40 7.43
CA ASN A 107 0.93 22.29 7.22
C ASN A 107 0.16 22.05 5.89
N ALA A 108 0.48 20.98 5.16
CA ALA A 108 -0.20 20.56 3.96
C ALA A 108 -1.45 19.80 4.42
N ASN A 109 -2.52 20.54 4.69
CA ASN A 109 -3.83 19.97 4.99
C ASN A 109 -4.25 19.08 3.80
N MET A 110 -4.12 17.76 3.99
CA MET A 110 -4.58 16.78 3.02
C MET A 110 -6.09 16.94 2.85
N SER A 111 -6.55 17.19 1.63
CA SER A 111 -7.99 17.35 1.40
C SER A 111 -8.72 16.01 1.57
N SER A 112 -10.01 16.07 1.95
CA SER A 112 -10.85 14.87 2.08
C SER A 112 -10.87 14.00 0.80
N PRO A 113 -10.97 14.56 -0.44
CA PRO A 113 -10.89 13.75 -1.66
C PRO A 113 -9.55 13.03 -1.85
N GLN A 114 -8.44 13.67 -1.47
CA GLN A 114 -7.12 13.04 -1.56
C GLN A 114 -6.97 11.89 -0.55
N ARG A 115 -7.38 12.10 0.70
CA ARG A 115 -7.36 11.04 1.72
C ARG A 115 -8.24 9.85 1.30
N ARG A 116 -9.47 10.11 0.83
CA ARG A 116 -10.37 9.04 0.33
C ARG A 116 -9.76 8.28 -0.83
N ALA A 117 -9.07 8.96 -1.76
CA ALA A 117 -8.36 8.30 -2.85
C ALA A 117 -7.25 7.37 -2.34
N LEU A 118 -6.44 7.80 -1.38
CA LEU A 118 -5.39 6.98 -0.79
C LEU A 118 -5.94 5.75 -0.04
N GLU A 119 -6.96 5.94 0.80
CA GLU A 119 -7.63 4.83 1.50
C GLU A 119 -8.22 3.83 0.50
N ARG A 120 -8.82 4.32 -0.58
CA ARG A 120 -9.41 3.46 -1.60
C ARG A 120 -8.35 2.68 -2.39
N LEU A 121 -7.23 3.30 -2.72
CA LEU A 121 -6.07 2.65 -3.33
C LEU A 121 -5.41 1.63 -2.38
N ALA A 122 -5.39 1.92 -1.08
CA ALA A 122 -4.93 0.99 -0.04
C ALA A 122 -5.72 -0.32 -0.04
N ILE A 123 -7.05 -0.25 -0.22
CA ILE A 123 -7.92 -1.44 -0.36
C ILE A 123 -7.63 -2.20 -1.65
N ALA A 124 -7.35 -1.49 -2.74
CA ALA A 124 -7.11 -2.13 -4.05
C ALA A 124 -5.75 -2.81 -4.17
N ARG A 125 -4.75 -2.38 -3.38
CA ARG A 125 -3.41 -2.97 -3.35
C ARG A 125 -2.81 -3.11 -4.75
N THR A 126 -2.31 -4.30 -5.07
CA THR A 126 -1.69 -4.67 -6.35
C THR A 126 -2.68 -4.81 -7.51
N ASN A 127 -3.99 -4.76 -7.26
CA ASN A 127 -4.99 -4.72 -8.34
C ASN A 127 -5.08 -3.32 -8.95
N GLY A 128 -4.78 -2.29 -8.16
CA GLY A 128 -4.90 -0.89 -8.57
C GLY A 128 -6.34 -0.45 -8.83
N ILE A 129 -6.51 0.83 -9.17
CA ILE A 129 -7.81 1.42 -9.53
C ILE A 129 -7.64 2.32 -10.74
N THR A 130 -8.54 2.20 -11.72
CA THR A 130 -8.52 3.08 -12.88
C THR A 130 -9.00 4.48 -12.50
N GLN A 131 -8.45 5.50 -13.16
CA GLN A 131 -8.88 6.89 -12.93
C GLN A 131 -10.39 7.08 -13.15
N SER A 132 -10.98 6.39 -14.12
CA SER A 132 -12.42 6.43 -14.38
C SER A 132 -13.26 5.78 -13.27
N GLN A 133 -12.80 4.67 -12.69
CA GLN A 133 -13.48 4.02 -11.57
C GLN A 133 -13.48 4.92 -10.34
N LEU A 134 -12.32 5.53 -10.03
CA LEU A 134 -12.18 6.41 -8.87
C LEU A 134 -13.08 7.65 -8.98
N GLY A 135 -13.17 8.26 -10.17
CA GLY A 135 -14.05 9.40 -10.43
C GLY A 135 -15.52 9.06 -10.26
N LYS A 136 -15.96 7.92 -10.79
CA LYS A 136 -17.34 7.42 -10.65
C LYS A 136 -17.70 7.13 -9.19
N GLU A 137 -16.82 6.44 -8.47
CA GLU A 137 -17.05 6.04 -7.08
C GLU A 137 -17.20 7.25 -6.15
N PHE A 138 -16.45 8.33 -6.40
CA PHE A 138 -16.50 9.53 -5.56
C PHE A 138 -17.42 10.63 -6.08
N GLY A 139 -18.05 10.46 -7.25
CA GLY A 139 -18.88 11.49 -7.88
C GLY A 139 -18.11 12.76 -8.22
N ILE A 140 -16.82 12.65 -8.53
CA ILE A 140 -15.94 13.80 -8.79
C ILE A 140 -15.84 14.02 -10.30
N GLU A 141 -16.11 15.25 -10.75
CA GLU A 141 -15.90 15.64 -12.14
C GLU A 141 -14.45 15.39 -12.58
N GLY A 142 -14.25 14.92 -13.82
CA GLY A 142 -12.93 14.52 -14.31
C GLY A 142 -11.84 15.59 -14.16
N LYS A 143 -12.19 16.87 -14.32
CA LYS A 143 -11.28 18.01 -14.12
C LYS A 143 -10.75 18.10 -12.68
N ASN A 144 -11.60 17.87 -11.68
CA ASN A 144 -11.24 17.95 -10.28
C ASN A 144 -10.43 16.73 -9.85
N LEU A 145 -10.80 15.54 -10.37
CA LEU A 145 -10.06 14.32 -10.11
C LEU A 145 -8.62 14.39 -10.64
N PHE A 146 -8.42 15.02 -11.80
CA PHE A 146 -7.09 15.24 -12.35
C PHE A 146 -6.18 15.98 -11.36
N TYR A 147 -6.66 17.05 -10.72
CA TYR A 147 -5.86 17.78 -9.73
C TYR A 147 -5.59 16.97 -8.47
N VAL A 148 -6.56 16.18 -7.99
CA VAL A 148 -6.38 15.27 -6.86
C VAL A 148 -5.26 14.27 -7.16
N VAL A 149 -5.34 13.60 -8.30
CA VAL A 149 -4.36 12.58 -8.73
C VAL A 149 -3.00 13.21 -8.98
N ARG A 150 -2.94 14.36 -9.67
CA ARG A 150 -1.68 15.06 -9.97
C ARG A 150 -0.98 15.50 -8.69
N ASN A 151 -1.72 16.02 -7.71
CA ASN A 151 -1.14 16.45 -6.45
C ASN A 151 -0.60 15.25 -5.65
N LEU A 152 -1.36 14.16 -5.54
CA LEU A 152 -0.91 12.93 -4.88
C LEU A 152 0.34 12.32 -5.54
N GLU A 153 0.43 12.39 -6.86
CA GLU A 153 1.59 11.93 -7.63
C GLU A 153 2.81 12.83 -7.41
N CYS A 154 2.65 14.16 -7.43
CA CYS A 154 3.73 15.11 -7.13
C CYS A 154 4.27 14.93 -5.70
N GLN A 155 3.45 14.50 -4.76
CA GLN A 155 3.86 14.15 -3.40
C GLN A 155 4.51 12.77 -3.30
N GLY A 156 4.58 11.99 -4.39
CA GLY A 156 5.14 10.65 -4.40
C GLY A 156 4.29 9.60 -3.68
N LEU A 157 3.02 9.90 -3.38
CA LEU A 157 2.14 8.99 -2.63
C LEU A 157 1.52 7.91 -3.54
N ILE A 158 1.36 8.24 -4.82
CA ILE A 158 0.77 7.34 -5.82
C ILE A 158 1.63 7.28 -7.08
N VAL A 159 1.46 6.19 -7.83
CA VAL A 159 2.05 5.99 -9.16
C VAL A 159 0.94 5.74 -10.17
N ARG A 160 1.05 6.37 -11.34
CA ARG A 160 0.20 6.10 -12.50
C ARG A 160 0.91 5.18 -13.47
N GLN A 161 0.22 4.12 -13.87
CA GLN A 161 0.69 3.17 -14.87
C GLN A 161 -0.30 3.16 -16.03
N SER A 162 0.21 3.30 -17.24
CA SER A 162 -0.64 3.29 -18.43
C SER A 162 -1.25 1.90 -18.57
N ALA A 163 -2.58 1.84 -18.69
CA ALA A 163 -3.32 0.62 -18.85
C ALA A 163 -4.26 0.70 -20.06
N VAL A 164 -4.40 -0.41 -20.78
CA VAL A 164 -5.34 -0.52 -21.90
C VAL A 164 -6.50 -1.39 -21.44
N VAL A 165 -7.69 -0.80 -21.34
CA VAL A 165 -8.91 -1.54 -21.05
C VAL A 165 -9.48 -2.03 -22.37
N ARG A 166 -9.50 -3.35 -22.57
CA ARG A 166 -10.24 -3.96 -23.68
C ARG A 166 -11.58 -4.47 -23.15
N THR A 167 -12.66 -3.96 -23.73
CA THR A 167 -14.01 -4.49 -23.50
C THR A 167 -14.20 -5.63 -24.47
N LYS A 168 -14.23 -6.88 -23.98
CA LYS A 168 -14.74 -8.00 -24.78
C LYS A 168 -16.26 -7.87 -24.79
N ASP A 169 -16.82 -7.42 -25.89
CA ASP A 169 -18.23 -7.72 -26.17
C ASP A 169 -18.31 -9.21 -26.51
N ALA A 170 -19.37 -9.89 -26.08
CA ALA A 170 -19.60 -11.29 -26.42
C ALA A 170 -19.84 -11.41 -27.94
N CYS A 171 -18.78 -11.65 -28.70
CA CYS A 171 -18.87 -11.91 -30.14
C CYS A 171 -18.97 -13.42 -30.40
N ASN A 172 -20.11 -13.81 -30.97
CA ASN A 172 -20.24 -15.06 -31.72
C ASN A 172 -19.15 -15.16 -32.79
N GLU A 173 -18.71 -16.39 -33.05
CA GLU A 173 -17.67 -16.75 -34.03
C GLU A 173 -17.81 -15.98 -35.36
N GLY A 174 -16.73 -15.34 -35.80
CA GLY A 174 -16.53 -15.06 -37.24
C GLY A 174 -16.03 -13.68 -37.66
N GLU A 175 -16.11 -12.62 -36.85
CA GLU A 175 -15.64 -11.28 -37.28
C GLU A 175 -14.68 -10.63 -36.29
N GLN A 176 -13.43 -10.45 -36.72
CA GLN A 176 -12.41 -9.70 -36.00
C GLN A 176 -12.70 -8.18 -36.13
N LYS A 177 -13.72 -7.68 -35.42
CA LYS A 177 -13.96 -6.24 -35.25
C LYS A 177 -13.08 -5.71 -34.12
N ASN A 178 -12.42 -4.58 -34.37
CA ASN A 178 -11.62 -3.86 -33.38
C ASN A 178 -12.48 -3.56 -32.14
N CYS A 179 -12.24 -4.27 -31.03
CA CYS A 179 -12.84 -3.90 -29.75
C CYS A 179 -12.39 -2.49 -29.37
N PRO A 180 -13.29 -1.61 -28.90
CA PRO A 180 -12.91 -0.28 -28.45
C PRO A 180 -12.01 -0.41 -27.22
N SER A 181 -10.71 -0.21 -27.42
CA SER A 181 -9.72 -0.19 -26.35
C SER A 181 -9.61 1.23 -25.80
N VAL A 182 -9.90 1.42 -24.51
CA VAL A 182 -9.73 2.71 -23.85
C VAL A 182 -8.43 2.69 -23.07
N THR A 183 -7.49 3.56 -23.45
CA THR A 183 -6.29 3.82 -22.65
C THR A 183 -6.69 4.60 -21.40
N THR A 184 -6.52 4.01 -20.22
CA THR A 184 -6.73 4.66 -18.93
C THR A 184 -5.48 4.51 -18.08
N ASN A 185 -5.36 5.29 -17.01
CA ASN A 185 -4.28 5.09 -16.06
C ASN A 185 -4.79 4.23 -14.91
N LEU A 186 -4.05 3.18 -14.61
CA LEU A 186 -4.20 2.38 -13.41
C LEU A 186 -3.33 3.01 -12.32
N MET A 187 -3.93 3.28 -11.18
CA MET A 187 -3.30 3.99 -10.07
C MET A 187 -3.06 3.03 -8.92
N TYR A 188 -1.95 3.25 -8.24
CA TYR A 188 -1.50 2.48 -7.09
C TYR A 188 -0.98 3.42 -6.03
N LEU A 189 -1.06 3.01 -4.75
CA LEU A 189 -0.14 3.57 -3.76
C LEU A 189 1.29 3.22 -4.18
N TYR A 190 2.23 4.13 -3.90
CA TYR A 190 3.63 3.95 -4.25
C TYR A 190 4.17 2.57 -3.84
N ARG A 191 3.83 2.11 -2.63
CA ARG A 191 4.27 0.82 -2.07
C ARG A 191 3.74 -0.42 -2.80
N TYR A 192 2.70 -0.30 -3.63
CA TYR A 192 2.12 -1.41 -4.40
C TYR A 192 2.42 -1.32 -5.90
N ALA A 193 3.03 -0.23 -6.35
CA ALA A 193 3.35 -0.04 -7.75
C ALA A 193 4.43 -1.04 -8.17
N LYS A 194 4.18 -1.76 -9.27
CA LYS A 194 5.22 -2.59 -9.90
C LYS A 194 6.18 -1.69 -10.66
N THR A 195 7.48 -1.96 -10.60
CA THR A 195 8.44 -1.32 -11.50
C THR A 195 8.24 -1.87 -12.90
N LEU A 196 7.52 -1.13 -13.75
CA LEU A 196 7.34 -1.46 -15.16
C LEU A 196 8.45 -0.79 -15.98
N GLY A 197 8.92 -1.48 -17.01
CA GLY A 197 9.77 -0.85 -18.03
C GLY A 197 9.04 0.30 -18.71
N SER A 198 9.77 1.26 -19.27
CA SER A 198 9.21 2.48 -19.89
C SER A 198 8.21 2.24 -21.04
N GLN A 199 8.12 1.01 -21.56
CA GLN A 199 7.21 0.60 -22.63
C GLN A 199 6.13 -0.41 -22.21
N GLU A 200 6.19 -0.93 -20.99
CA GLU A 200 5.21 -1.93 -20.52
C GLU A 200 3.90 -1.25 -20.09
N LYS A 201 2.78 -1.75 -20.62
CA LYS A 201 1.43 -1.28 -20.29
C LYS A 201 0.63 -2.43 -19.69
N ILE A 202 -0.14 -2.15 -18.65
CA ILE A 202 -1.01 -3.16 -18.03
C ILE A 202 -2.25 -3.33 -18.90
N GLU A 203 -2.46 -4.52 -19.44
CA GLU A 203 -3.71 -4.84 -20.13
C GLU A 203 -4.78 -5.25 -19.10
N ILE A 204 -5.93 -4.59 -19.14
CA ILE A 204 -7.10 -4.93 -18.30
C ILE A 204 -8.15 -5.55 -19.22
N THR A 205 -8.26 -6.87 -19.16
CA THR A 205 -9.37 -7.61 -19.77
C THR A 205 -10.55 -7.54 -18.82
N LYS A 206 -11.63 -6.86 -19.23
CA LYS A 206 -12.87 -6.86 -18.44
C LYS A 206 -13.65 -8.13 -18.78
N GLU A 207 -13.44 -9.21 -18.05
CA GLU A 207 -14.23 -10.43 -18.17
C GLU A 207 -15.41 -10.38 -17.20
N GLU A 208 -16.64 -10.43 -17.73
CA GLU A 208 -17.82 -10.76 -16.94
C GLU A 208 -17.68 -12.21 -16.48
N ARG A 209 -17.86 -12.44 -15.17
CA ARG A 209 -17.51 -13.69 -14.47
C ARG A 209 -18.00 -14.96 -15.19
N ALA A 210 -17.07 -15.85 -15.49
CA ALA A 210 -17.24 -17.30 -15.38
C ALA A 210 -15.89 -17.91 -14.94
N ILE A 211 -15.96 -18.87 -14.03
CA ILE A 211 -14.83 -19.57 -13.40
C ILE A 211 -14.09 -20.40 -14.45
N GLU A 212 -12.75 -20.37 -14.48
CA GLU A 212 -11.87 -21.55 -14.63
C GLU A 212 -10.37 -21.17 -14.61
N SER A 213 -9.54 -22.19 -14.36
CA SER A 213 -8.15 -22.17 -13.87
C SER A 213 -7.09 -22.26 -14.99
N LEU A 214 -5.81 -22.09 -14.61
CA LEU A 214 -4.55 -22.40 -15.35
C LEU A 214 -4.22 -21.45 -16.52
N ASP A 215 -2.97 -21.21 -16.94
CA ASP A 215 -1.63 -21.72 -16.60
C ASP A 215 -0.59 -20.65 -17.00
N GLY A 216 0.68 -20.82 -16.59
CA GLY A 216 1.77 -19.89 -16.84
C GLY A 216 2.24 -19.77 -18.30
N SER A 217 3.02 -18.71 -18.58
CA SER A 217 4.00 -18.76 -19.67
C SER A 217 5.16 -17.78 -19.44
N SER A 218 6.34 -18.36 -19.54
CA SER A 218 7.67 -17.78 -19.64
C SER A 218 7.78 -16.75 -20.77
N GLY A 219 8.48 -15.64 -20.51
CA GLY A 219 8.77 -14.57 -21.47
C GLY A 219 10.22 -14.10 -21.35
N LYS A 220 10.97 -14.37 -22.42
CA LYS A 220 12.42 -14.25 -22.63
C LYS A 220 13.01 -12.86 -22.28
N CYS A 221 14.06 -12.85 -21.46
CA CYS A 221 14.84 -11.67 -21.07
C CYS A 221 15.71 -11.17 -22.24
N VAL A 222 15.51 -9.90 -22.64
CA VAL A 222 16.47 -9.13 -23.42
C VAL A 222 17.25 -8.27 -22.43
N LYS A 223 18.57 -8.44 -22.41
CA LYS A 223 19.49 -7.66 -21.59
C LYS A 223 19.75 -6.33 -22.28
N GLU A 224 19.18 -5.26 -21.76
CA GLU A 224 19.64 -3.90 -22.05
C GLU A 224 20.29 -3.37 -20.77
N ASP A 225 21.54 -2.90 -20.89
CA ASP A 225 22.34 -2.36 -19.79
C ASP A 225 21.70 -1.07 -19.25
N VAL A 226 20.94 -1.21 -18.17
CA VAL A 226 20.50 -0.09 -17.33
C VAL A 226 21.69 0.31 -16.46
N TYR A 227 22.26 1.48 -16.72
CA TYR A 227 23.26 2.10 -15.86
C TYR A 227 22.60 2.53 -14.55
N VAL A 228 22.47 1.58 -13.62
CA VAL A 228 22.09 1.84 -12.23
C VAL A 228 23.29 2.53 -11.58
N LYS A 229 23.16 3.83 -11.27
CA LYS A 229 24.12 4.47 -10.37
C LYS A 229 23.95 3.81 -9.01
N ASP A 230 24.90 2.96 -8.66
CA ASP A 230 24.90 2.23 -7.42
C ASP A 230 25.28 3.21 -6.30
N TYR A 231 24.27 3.70 -5.57
CA TYR A 231 24.46 4.61 -4.44
C TYR A 231 24.75 3.84 -3.13
N LEU A 232 24.71 2.50 -3.16
CA LEU A 232 25.05 1.65 -2.02
C LEU A 232 26.46 1.91 -1.46
N PRO A 233 27.52 2.09 -2.28
CA PRO A 233 28.85 2.43 -1.77
C PRO A 233 28.89 3.80 -1.09
N ALA A 234 28.15 4.78 -1.63
CA ALA A 234 28.06 6.11 -1.04
C ALA A 234 27.30 6.09 0.30
N MET A 235 26.22 5.30 0.37
CA MET A 235 25.43 5.14 1.59
C MET A 235 26.18 4.35 2.66
N LYS A 236 26.94 3.33 2.24
CA LYS A 236 27.83 2.57 3.13
C LYS A 236 28.97 3.42 3.66
N ALA A 237 29.60 4.26 2.83
CA ALA A 237 30.62 5.21 3.28
C ALA A 237 30.09 6.24 4.29
N VAL A 238 28.80 6.59 4.21
CA VAL A 238 28.14 7.41 5.23
C VAL A 238 27.93 6.62 6.52
N CYS A 239 27.43 5.38 6.44
CA CYS A 239 27.26 4.52 7.61
C CYS A 239 28.59 4.21 8.32
N ASP A 240 29.65 3.89 7.57
CA ASP A 240 30.98 3.59 8.10
C ASP A 240 31.56 4.84 8.81
N LYS A 241 31.38 6.04 8.23
CA LYS A 241 31.77 7.31 8.88
C LYS A 241 30.95 7.64 10.13
N LEU A 242 29.68 7.25 10.17
CA LEU A 242 28.81 7.43 11.32
C LEU A 242 29.20 6.48 12.47
N GLU A 243 29.61 5.25 12.14
CA GLU A 243 30.09 4.26 13.09
C GLU A 243 31.43 4.69 13.71
N GLU A 244 32.33 5.28 12.91
CA GLU A 244 33.62 5.83 13.38
C GLU A 244 33.47 7.12 14.22
N SER A 245 32.36 7.85 14.07
CA SER A 245 32.09 9.13 14.76
C SER A 245 31.28 8.99 16.05
N ASN A 246 30.81 7.77 16.38
CA ASN A 246 29.86 7.53 17.46
C ASN A 246 30.42 7.85 18.88
N ASP A 247 31.75 8.02 19.00
CA ASP A 247 32.41 8.39 20.26
C ASP A 247 32.49 9.91 20.50
N LYS A 248 32.00 10.76 19.59
CA LYS A 248 32.00 12.23 19.77
C LYS A 248 30.62 12.83 19.50
N VAL A 249 29.89 12.98 20.60
CA VAL A 249 28.62 13.70 20.74
C VAL A 249 28.68 15.09 20.08
N ASN A 250 27.97 15.26 18.96
CA ASN A 250 27.19 16.45 18.56
C ASN A 250 26.51 16.25 17.18
N CYS A 251 25.88 15.08 16.98
CA CYS A 251 25.40 14.63 15.67
C CYS A 251 24.30 15.50 15.03
N ILE A 252 23.52 16.28 15.80
CA ILE A 252 22.39 17.02 15.23
C ILE A 252 22.83 18.26 14.42
N GLN A 253 23.89 18.96 14.84
CA GLN A 253 24.38 20.16 14.13
C GLN A 253 25.10 19.81 12.82
N ILE A 254 25.81 18.68 12.80
CA ILE A 254 26.55 18.19 11.62
C ILE A 254 25.58 17.64 10.57
N TRP A 255 24.45 17.04 10.98
CA TRP A 255 23.42 16.55 10.05
C TRP A 255 22.77 17.68 9.25
N ILE A 256 22.49 18.82 9.88
CA ILE A 256 21.90 19.97 9.18
C ILE A 256 22.90 20.54 8.16
N LEU A 257 24.20 20.62 8.51
CA LEU A 257 25.22 21.10 7.58
C LEU A 257 25.49 20.12 6.43
N ALA A 258 25.56 18.82 6.70
CA ALA A 258 25.77 17.81 5.67
C ALA A 258 24.59 17.71 4.68
N ILE A 259 23.35 17.87 5.15
CA ILE A 259 22.17 17.91 4.27
C ILE A 259 22.14 19.22 3.46
N VAL A 260 22.54 20.36 4.05
CA VAL A 260 22.66 21.63 3.33
C VAL A 260 23.73 21.56 2.25
N ASP A 261 24.88 20.95 2.52
CA ASP A 261 25.96 20.77 1.52
C ASP A 261 25.56 19.78 0.42
N LEU A 262 24.83 18.70 0.74
CA LEU A 262 24.33 17.76 -0.26
C LEU A 262 23.27 18.40 -1.18
N LEU A 263 22.45 19.32 -0.64
CA LEU A 263 21.44 20.06 -1.41
C LEU A 263 22.06 21.19 -2.24
N GLN A 264 23.14 21.83 -1.78
CA GLN A 264 23.85 22.85 -2.55
C GLN A 264 24.73 22.26 -3.67
N GLY A 265 25.28 21.06 -3.48
CA GLY A 265 26.05 20.34 -4.50
C GLY A 265 25.24 19.90 -5.74
N ILE A 266 23.91 19.83 -5.63
CA ILE A 266 23.02 19.48 -6.77
C ILE A 266 22.84 20.66 -7.74
N LYS A 267 23.21 21.89 -7.36
CA LYS A 267 23.01 23.09 -8.20
C LYS A 267 24.20 23.47 -9.09
N ILE A 268 25.27 22.67 -9.13
CA ILE A 268 26.43 22.92 -10.00
C ILE A 268 26.65 21.70 -10.89
N GLY A 269 25.83 21.61 -11.93
CA GLY A 269 25.91 20.59 -12.97
C GLY A 269 25.21 21.02 -14.25
N GLU A 270 25.17 22.33 -14.53
CA GLU A 270 24.95 22.84 -15.89
C GLU A 270 26.30 23.26 -16.45
N LYS A 271 26.87 22.40 -17.29
CA LYS A 271 27.58 22.76 -18.51
C LYS A 271 27.73 21.54 -19.40
#